data_AF-A0A0M8W036-F1
#
_entry.id   AF-A0A0M8W036-F1
#
_cell.length_a   1.000
_cell.length_b   1.000
_cell.length_c   1.000
_cell.angle_alpha   90.00
_cell.angle_beta   90.00
_cell.angle_gamma   90.00
#
_symmetry.space_group_name_H-M   'P 1'
#
loop_
_entity.id
_entity.type
_entity.pdbx_description
1 polymer ?
#
loop_
_entity_poly.entity_id
_entity_poly.type
_entity_poly.pdbx_seq_one_letter_code
_entity_poly.pdbx_strand_id
1 'polypeptide(L)'
;MLVIELAEAVPRVAIQRLRGFLLGASARFEEKRVGEYDLNIHAESLGITDAGDVDGRRPVLVSLMGPGIGDEAVFEAEHADEVDQESLIGFTPTHAVDVVALVMSPVVV
;
A
#
# COMPACT_ATOMS: atom_id res chain seq x y z
N MET A 1 4.22 -3.58 6.50
CA MET A 1 3.02 -3.33 5.68
C MET A 1 3.19 -1.96 5.04
N LEU A 2 2.88 -1.84 3.76
CA LEU A 2 2.82 -0.58 3.02
C LEU A 2 1.36 -0.28 2.73
N VAL A 3 0.85 0.87 3.17
CA VAL A 3 -0.49 1.36 2.85
C VAL A 3 -0.36 2.59 1.96
N ILE A 4 -1.17 2.65 0.92
CA ILE A 4 -1.30 3.80 0.03
C ILE A 4 -2.77 4.22 0.03
N GLU A 5 -3.06 5.35 0.64
CA GLU A 5 -4.39 5.94 0.68
C GLU A 5 -4.56 6.92 -0.48
N LEU A 6 -5.71 6.86 -1.12
CA LEU A 6 -6.03 7.60 -2.33
C LEU A 6 -7.30 8.40 -2.08
N ALA A 7 -7.19 9.73 -1.99
CA ALA A 7 -8.35 10.58 -1.73
C ALA A 7 -9.39 10.59 -2.86
N GLU A 8 -8.98 10.20 -4.07
CA GLU A 8 -9.85 10.16 -5.24
C GLU A 8 -9.79 8.78 -5.91
N ALA A 9 -10.88 8.43 -6.58
CA ALA A 9 -10.93 7.21 -7.38
C ALA A 9 -9.88 7.25 -8.50
N VAL A 10 -8.95 6.30 -8.46
CA VAL A 10 -7.87 6.21 -9.45
C VAL A 10 -8.35 5.43 -10.68
N PRO A 11 -7.97 5.83 -11.92
CA PRO A 11 -8.31 5.08 -13.12
C PRO A 11 -7.86 3.62 -13.03
N ARG A 12 -8.77 2.69 -13.41
CA ARG A 12 -8.50 1.24 -13.40
C ARG A 12 -7.19 0.87 -14.12
N VAL A 13 -6.82 1.59 -15.17
CA VAL A 13 -5.57 1.36 -15.91
C VAL A 13 -4.32 1.58 -15.05
N ALA A 14 -4.34 2.54 -14.13
CA ALA A 14 -3.21 2.78 -13.22
C ALA A 14 -3.09 1.65 -12.20
N ILE A 15 -4.23 1.16 -11.68
CA ILE A 15 -4.26 -0.01 -10.78
C ILE A 15 -3.73 -1.25 -11.47
N GLN A 16 -4.11 -1.50 -12.74
CA GLN A 16 -3.59 -2.62 -13.53
C GLN A 16 -2.08 -2.49 -13.82
N ARG A 17 -1.58 -1.27 -14.04
CA ARG A 17 -0.14 -1.03 -14.21
C ARG A 17 0.63 -1.32 -12.93
N LEU A 18 0.14 -0.85 -11.79
CA LEU A 18 0.75 -1.14 -10.48
C LEU A 18 0.74 -2.65 -10.22
N ARG A 19 -0.39 -3.33 -10.42
CA ARG A 19 -0.49 -4.79 -10.32
C ARG A 19 0.54 -5.51 -11.18
N GLY A 20 0.68 -5.10 -12.45
CA GLY A 20 1.67 -5.69 -13.37
C GLY A 20 3.11 -5.47 -12.89
N PHE A 21 3.41 -4.28 -12.36
CA PHE A 21 4.71 -3.99 -11.75
C PHE A 21 4.97 -4.86 -10.51
N LEU A 22 4.04 -4.94 -9.57
CA LEU A 22 4.17 -5.76 -8.36
C LEU A 22 4.34 -7.24 -8.69
N LEU A 23 3.59 -7.76 -9.66
CA LEU A 23 3.73 -9.13 -10.14
C LEU A 23 5.14 -9.39 -10.71
N GLY A 24 5.67 -8.47 -11.52
CA GLY A 24 7.01 -8.61 -12.08
C GLY A 24 8.13 -8.47 -11.05
N ALA A 25 7.92 -7.71 -9.99
CA ALA A 25 8.90 -7.48 -8.93
C ALA A 25 8.93 -8.59 -7.86
N SER A 26 7.92 -9.46 -7.82
CA SER A 26 7.73 -10.40 -6.70
C SER A 26 8.06 -11.84 -7.08
N ALA A 27 8.67 -12.58 -6.15
CA ALA A 27 8.87 -14.03 -6.22
C ALA A 27 7.57 -14.81 -5.92
N ARG A 28 6.70 -14.25 -5.06
CA ARG A 28 5.32 -14.71 -4.85
C ARG A 28 4.41 -13.49 -4.88
N PHE A 29 3.26 -13.64 -5.54
CA PHE A 29 2.24 -12.61 -5.64
C PHE A 29 0.89 -13.26 -5.35
N GLU A 30 0.16 -12.69 -4.40
CA GLU A 30 -1.23 -13.05 -4.11
C GLU A 30 -2.05 -11.77 -3.94
N GLU A 31 -3.17 -11.67 -4.65
CA GLU A 31 -4.09 -10.55 -4.55
C GLU A 31 -5.36 -11.04 -3.86
N LYS A 32 -5.54 -10.69 -2.58
CA LYS A 32 -6.67 -11.15 -1.76
C LYS A 32 -7.97 -10.46 -2.15
N ARG A 33 -7.84 -9.17 -2.48
CA ARG A 33 -8.88 -8.30 -3.06
C ARG A 33 -8.19 -7.27 -3.95
N VAL A 34 -8.94 -6.63 -4.83
CA VAL A 34 -8.40 -5.55 -5.67
C VAL A 34 -7.84 -4.44 -4.78
N GLY A 35 -6.53 -4.20 -4.88
CA GLY A 35 -5.81 -3.24 -4.05
C GLY A 35 -5.05 -3.84 -2.86
N GLU A 36 -5.23 -5.13 -2.53
CA GLU A 36 -4.52 -5.78 -1.42
C GLU A 36 -3.63 -6.92 -1.94
N TYR A 37 -2.32 -6.73 -1.77
CA TYR A 37 -1.28 -7.58 -2.35
C TYR A 37 -0.37 -8.15 -1.27
N ASP A 38 -0.33 -9.47 -1.18
CA ASP A 38 0.58 -10.23 -0.34
C ASP A 38 1.74 -10.73 -1.21
N LEU A 39 2.92 -10.15 -0.98
CA LEU A 39 4.10 -10.31 -1.84
C LEU A 39 5.24 -10.96 -1.06
N ASN A 40 6.03 -11.78 -1.75
CA ASN A 40 7.40 -12.06 -1.33
C ASN A 40 8.35 -11.47 -2.37
N ILE A 41 9.22 -10.56 -1.96
CA ILE A 41 10.19 -9.90 -2.84
C ILE A 41 11.59 -10.39 -2.49
N HIS A 42 12.45 -10.60 -3.49
CA HIS A 42 13.87 -10.88 -3.24
C HIS A 42 14.53 -9.66 -2.60
N ALA A 43 15.25 -9.85 -1.49
CA ALA A 43 15.93 -8.75 -0.79
C ALA A 43 16.89 -7.97 -1.71
N GLU A 44 17.56 -8.69 -2.63
CA GLU A 44 18.46 -8.12 -3.64
C GLU A 44 17.73 -7.14 -4.58
N SER A 45 16.49 -7.45 -4.99
CA SER A 45 15.65 -6.56 -5.81
C SER A 45 15.28 -5.27 -5.09
N LEU A 46 15.34 -5.26 -3.75
CA LEU A 46 15.11 -4.08 -2.90
C LEU A 46 16.42 -3.36 -2.55
N GLY A 47 17.58 -3.81 -3.06
CA GLY A 47 18.89 -3.28 -2.69
C GLY A 47 19.30 -3.62 -1.26
N ILE A 48 18.66 -4.62 -0.64
CA ILE A 48 18.94 -5.07 0.73
C ILE A 48 19.94 -6.21 0.66
N THR A 49 21.14 -6.01 1.22
CA THR A 49 22.21 -7.02 1.24
C THR A 49 22.12 -7.97 2.44
N ASP A 50 21.30 -7.64 3.44
CA ASP A 50 21.05 -8.50 4.59
C ASP A 50 19.93 -9.50 4.24
N ALA A 51 20.34 -10.71 3.85
CA ALA A 51 19.45 -11.82 3.59
C ALA A 51 18.86 -12.31 4.92
N GLY A 52 17.86 -11.59 5.42
CA GLY A 52 17.15 -12.01 6.64
C GLY A 52 16.32 -13.27 6.40
N ASP A 53 15.53 -13.63 7.41
CA ASP A 53 15.09 -15.00 7.66
C ASP A 53 14.39 -15.73 6.48
N VAL A 54 14.86 -16.97 6.26
CA VAL A 54 14.55 -17.98 5.23
C VAL A 54 14.56 -17.49 3.77
N ASP A 55 15.52 -18.02 2.99
CA ASP A 55 15.66 -17.90 1.52
C ASP A 55 15.89 -16.49 0.93
N GLY A 56 16.25 -15.48 1.75
CA GLY A 56 16.59 -14.14 1.25
C GLY A 56 15.40 -13.39 0.64
N ARG A 57 14.18 -13.79 0.99
CA ARG A 57 12.94 -13.16 0.57
C ARG A 57 12.38 -12.32 1.70
N ARG A 58 11.58 -11.32 1.34
CA ARG A 58 10.92 -10.42 2.29
C ARG A 58 9.42 -10.45 2.05
N PRO A 59 8.62 -10.85 3.05
CA PRO A 59 7.18 -10.69 2.97
C PRO A 59 6.83 -9.20 3.02
N VAL A 60 6.02 -8.75 2.07
CA VAL A 60 5.53 -7.37 1.98
C VAL A 60 4.04 -7.42 1.70
N LEU A 61 3.26 -6.90 2.64
CA LEU A 61 1.84 -6.61 2.41
C LEU A 61 1.71 -5.18 1.90
N VAL A 62 1.08 -5.00 0.73
CA VAL A 62 0.74 -3.69 0.13
C VAL A 62 -0.78 -3.54 0.09
N SER A 63 -1.31 -2.47 0.67
CA SER A 63 -2.74 -2.13 0.65
C SER A 63 -2.97 -0.80 -0.03
N LEU A 64 -3.86 -0.75 -1.01
CA LEU A 64 -4.39 0.46 -1.62
C LEU A 64 -5.78 0.69 -1.06
N MET A 65 -6.06 1.88 -0.56
CA MET A 65 -7.34 2.21 0.08
C MET A 65 -7.82 3.56 -0.43
N GLY A 66 -9.13 3.71 -0.61
CA GLY A 66 -9.72 4.92 -1.17
C GLY A 66 -11.00 4.63 -1.96
N PRO A 67 -11.62 5.64 -2.56
CA PRO A 67 -12.89 5.49 -3.28
C PRO A 67 -12.83 4.40 -4.36
N GLY A 68 -13.63 3.36 -4.20
CA GLY A 68 -13.74 2.23 -5.12
C GLY A 68 -12.56 1.25 -5.17
N ILE A 69 -11.62 1.27 -4.20
CA ILE A 69 -10.50 0.31 -4.12
C ILE A 69 -10.17 -0.12 -2.70
N GLY A 70 -9.70 -1.37 -2.54
CA GLY A 70 -9.32 -1.92 -1.26
C GLY A 70 -10.49 -2.03 -0.29
N ASP A 71 -10.24 -1.70 0.97
CA ASP A 71 -11.27 -1.61 2.01
C ASP A 71 -11.76 -0.16 2.16
N GLU A 72 -12.65 0.24 1.25
CA GLU A 72 -13.27 1.58 1.25
C GLU A 72 -14.01 1.86 2.57
N ALA A 73 -14.59 0.84 3.22
CA ALA A 73 -15.29 1.06 4.49
C ALA A 73 -14.32 1.44 5.62
N VAL A 74 -13.12 0.87 5.66
CA VAL A 74 -12.08 1.26 6.61
C VAL A 74 -11.56 2.65 6.28
N PHE A 75 -11.28 2.94 5.00
CA PHE A 75 -10.86 4.28 4.56
C PHE A 75 -11.86 5.35 5.00
N GLU A 76 -13.15 5.19 4.66
CA GLU A 76 -14.20 6.14 5.05
C GLU A 76 -14.32 6.29 6.57
N ALA A 77 -14.15 5.20 7.33
CA ALA A 77 -14.19 5.25 8.79
C ALA A 77 -12.98 5.99 9.41
N GLU A 78 -11.79 5.87 8.81
CA GLU A 78 -10.57 6.56 9.26
C GLU A 78 -10.61 8.06 8.94
N HIS A 79 -11.24 8.45 7.83
CA HIS A 79 -11.34 9.85 7.40
C HIS A 79 -12.67 10.54 7.77
N ALA A 80 -13.60 9.86 8.45
CA ALA A 80 -14.93 10.40 8.78
C ALA A 80 -14.90 11.70 9.59
N ASP A 81 -13.89 11.85 10.45
CA ASP A 81 -13.72 13.01 11.34
C ASP A 81 -12.67 14.01 10.81
N GLU A 82 -12.24 13.87 9.55
CA GLU A 82 -11.29 14.81 8.97
C GLU A 82 -11.89 16.21 8.83
N VAL A 83 -11.12 17.18 9.30
CA VAL A 83 -11.44 18.60 9.21
C VAL A 83 -11.04 19.13 7.84
N ASP A 84 -11.71 20.20 7.40
CA ASP A 84 -11.37 20.91 6.17
C ASP A 84 -9.89 21.34 6.19
N GLN A 85 -9.06 20.59 5.46
CA GLN A 85 -7.62 20.79 5.43
C GLN A 85 -7.27 22.12 4.76
N GLU A 86 -8.03 22.58 3.77
CA GLU A 86 -7.76 23.85 3.07
C GLU A 86 -7.83 25.03 4.05
N SER A 87 -8.83 25.03 4.94
CA SER A 87 -8.95 26.01 6.02
C SER A 87 -7.77 26.01 7.00
N LEU A 88 -7.06 24.88 7.14
CA LEU A 88 -5.91 24.75 8.04
C LEU A 88 -4.56 25.05 7.38
N ILE A 89 -4.39 24.65 6.12
CA ILE A 89 -3.09 24.71 5.42
C ILE A 89 -3.02 25.85 4.38
N GLY A 90 -4.14 26.47 4.04
CA GLY A 90 -4.22 27.63 3.15
C GLY A 90 -4.09 27.31 1.65
N PHE A 91 -4.22 26.04 1.27
CA PHE A 91 -4.27 25.60 -0.13
C PHE A 91 -5.03 24.27 -0.24
N THR A 92 -5.58 23.98 -1.43
CA THR A 92 -6.18 22.68 -1.75
C THR A 92 -5.10 21.71 -2.24
N PRO A 93 -4.83 20.59 -1.56
CA PRO A 93 -3.96 19.55 -2.10
C PRO A 93 -4.48 19.06 -3.45
N THR A 94 -3.62 19.05 -4.47
CA THR A 94 -4.03 18.59 -5.82
C THR A 94 -3.98 17.07 -5.98
N HIS A 95 -3.28 16.40 -5.07
CA HIS A 95 -3.15 14.95 -4.98
C HIS A 95 -3.05 14.62 -3.50
N ALA A 96 -4.11 14.09 -2.90
CA ALA A 96 -4.05 13.57 -1.54
C ALA A 96 -3.76 12.07 -1.63
N VAL A 97 -2.46 11.76 -1.55
CA VAL A 97 -1.95 10.40 -1.43
C VAL A 97 -1.16 10.32 -0.14
N ASP A 98 -1.57 9.45 0.78
CA ASP A 98 -0.76 9.10 1.94
C ASP A 98 -0.06 7.76 1.70
N VAL A 99 1.21 7.67 2.11
CA VAL A 99 2.03 6.46 1.97
C VAL A 99 2.63 6.11 3.31
N VAL A 100 2.06 5.09 3.95
CA VAL A 100 2.43 4.69 5.30
C VAL A 100 3.19 3.36 5.27
N ALA A 101 4.42 3.36 5.78
CA ALA A 101 5.21 2.15 5.98
C ALA A 101 5.23 1.76 7.46
N LEU A 102 4.52 0.68 7.79
CA LEU A 102 4.42 0.15 9.15
C LEU A 102 5.34 -1.05 9.32
N VAL A 103 6.25 -0.99 10.29
CA VAL A 103 7.03 -2.15 10.72
C VAL A 103 6.17 -2.96 11.68
N MET A 104 5.76 -4.16 11.26
CA MET A 104 5.20 -5.13 12.19
C MET A 104 6.35 -5.90 12.82
N SER A 105 6.60 -5.67 14.10
CA SER A 105 7.46 -6.57 14.88
C SER A 105 6.80 -7.95 14.93
N PRO A 106 7.56 -9.05 14.80
CA PRO A 106 6.99 -10.38 14.94
C PRO A 106 6.40 -10.52 16.35
N VAL A 107 5.13 -10.94 16.42
CA VAL A 107 4.53 -11.39 17.68
C VAL A 107 5.14 -12.75 17.99
N VAL A 108 6.07 -12.78 18.95
CA VAL A 108 6.54 -14.04 19.52
C VAL A 108 5.41 -14.56 20.41
N VAL A 109 4.70 -15.59 19.95
CA VAL A 109 3.69 -16.31 20.73
C VAL A 109 4.36 -17.43 21.52
#